data_AF-D0R370-F1
#
_entry.id   AF-D0R370-F1
#
_cell.length_a   1.000
_cell.length_b   1.000
_cell.length_c   1.000
_cell.angle_alpha   90.00
_cell.angle_beta   90.00
_cell.angle_gamma   90.00
#
_symmetry.space_group_name_H-M   'P 1'
#
loop_
_entity.id
_entity.type
_entity.pdbx_description
1 polymer ?
#
loop_
_entity_poly.entity_id
_entity_poly.type
_entity_poly.pdbx_seq_one_letter_code
_entity_poly.pdbx_strand_id
1 'polypeptide(L)'
;MVLDVDEKITRPLAVSLKEKFSNLVNTKTTGPKYCEITSCNAIKSVGIKYFQQKYHLQKNELIAFRDGENDIEMLQEVGLSVAMGMQLIM
;
A
#
# COMPACT_ATOMS: atom_id res chain seq x y z
N MET A 1 0.72 1.87 12.06
CA MET A 1 -0.33 1.98 13.09
C MET A 1 -1.67 1.81 12.41
N VAL A 2 -2.62 1.14 13.05
CA VAL A 2 -4.01 1.04 12.56
C VAL A 2 -4.90 1.64 13.64
N LEU A 3 -5.75 2.57 13.25
CA LEU A 3 -6.77 3.16 14.12
C LEU A 3 -8.11 2.54 13.76
N ASP A 4 -8.78 1.98 14.78
CA ASP A 4 -10.18 1.56 14.69
C ASP A 4 -11.06 2.74 15.10
N VAL A 5 -11.78 3.31 14.15
CA VAL A 5 -12.60 4.51 14.33
C VAL A 5 -13.94 4.35 13.63
N ASP A 6 -14.90 5.20 13.98
CA ASP A 6 -16.23 5.18 13.35
C ASP A 6 -16.14 5.40 11.84
N GLU A 7 -16.93 4.65 11.08
CA GLU A 7 -16.88 4.65 9.61
C GLU A 7 -17.11 6.03 8.99
N LYS A 8 -17.88 6.89 9.67
CA LYS A 8 -18.17 8.26 9.21
C LYS A 8 -16.94 9.15 9.31
N ILE A 9 -15.98 8.80 10.18
CA ILE A 9 -14.78 9.59 10.43
C ILE A 9 -13.51 8.95 9.84
N THR A 10 -13.48 7.65 9.54
CA THR A 10 -12.29 6.94 9.04
C THR A 10 -11.67 7.62 7.81
N ARG A 11 -12.48 7.86 6.76
CA ARG A 11 -12.00 8.48 5.53
C ARG A 11 -11.63 9.96 5.70
N PRO A 12 -12.46 10.82 6.31
CA PRO A 12 -12.07 12.20 6.61
C PRO A 12 -10.77 12.28 7.42
N LEU A 13 -10.62 11.44 8.44
CA LEU A 13 -9.41 11.38 9.27
C LEU A 13 -8.19 11.01 8.44
N ALA A 14 -8.27 9.97 7.61
CA ALA A 14 -7.17 9.56 6.75
C ALA A 14 -6.72 10.68 5.82
N VAL A 15 -7.66 11.41 5.21
CA VAL A 15 -7.38 12.56 4.33
C VAL A 15 -6.71 13.69 5.11
N SER A 16 -7.30 14.12 6.22
CA SER A 16 -6.75 15.23 7.03
C SER A 16 -5.36 14.91 7.58
N LEU A 17 -5.10 13.66 7.98
CA LEU A 17 -3.78 13.24 8.42
C LEU A 17 -2.75 13.26 7.29
N LYS A 18 -3.13 12.82 6.08
CA LYS A 18 -2.26 12.87 4.91
C LYS A 18 -1.93 14.30 4.50
N GLU A 19 -2.92 15.20 4.52
CA GLU A 19 -2.72 16.61 4.17
C GLU A 19 -1.81 17.31 5.19
N LYS A 20 -2.06 17.10 6.49
CA LYS A 20 -1.35 17.77 7.57
C LYS A 20 0.09 17.27 7.77
N PHE A 21 0.34 15.99 7.48
CA PHE A 21 1.62 15.33 7.76
C PHE A 21 2.19 14.61 6.52
N SER A 22 1.92 15.15 5.32
CA SER A 22 2.29 14.53 4.02
C SER A 22 3.76 14.16 3.89
N ASN A 23 4.65 14.90 4.55
CA ASN A 23 6.09 14.68 4.58
C ASN A 23 6.54 13.60 5.59
N LEU A 24 5.65 13.12 6.46
CA LEU A 24 5.98 12.18 7.54
C LEU A 24 5.22 10.86 7.42
N VAL A 25 3.97 10.90 6.93
CA VAL A 25 3.09 9.75 6.92
C VAL A 25 2.38 9.54 5.59
N ASN A 26 2.11 8.28 5.31
CA ASN A 26 1.08 7.85 4.37
C ASN A 26 -0.13 7.37 5.16
N THR A 27 -1.33 7.60 4.63
CA THR A 27 -2.56 7.07 5.20
C THR A 27 -3.33 6.23 4.18
N LYS A 28 -4.01 5.20 4.67
CA LYS A 28 -4.88 4.32 3.87
C LYS A 28 -6.13 3.97 4.66
N THR A 29 -7.20 3.62 3.97
CA THR A 29 -8.41 3.09 4.58
C THR A 29 -8.58 1.63 4.17
N THR A 30 -8.71 0.75 5.15
CA THR A 30 -8.96 -0.68 4.93
C THR A 30 -10.34 -1.02 5.44
N GLY A 31 -11.25 -1.31 4.52
CA GLY A 31 -12.68 -1.38 4.84
C GLY A 31 -13.23 -0.05 5.37
N PRO A 32 -14.41 -0.06 6.01
CA PRO A 32 -15.09 1.17 6.43
C PRO A 32 -14.50 1.81 7.68
N LYS A 33 -13.85 1.04 8.59
CA LYS A 33 -13.48 1.50 9.94
C LYS A 33 -12.00 1.77 10.15
N TYR A 34 -11.13 1.10 9.41
CA TYR A 34 -9.70 1.13 9.72
C TYR A 34 -8.98 2.24 8.96
N CYS A 35 -8.37 3.16 9.72
CA CYS A 35 -7.43 4.14 9.20
C CYS A 35 -6.00 3.65 9.48
N GLU A 36 -5.29 3.27 8.44
CA GLU A 36 -3.89 2.87 8.51
C GLU A 36 -2.99 4.10 8.35
N ILE A 37 -1.95 4.16 9.18
CA ILE A 37 -0.94 5.21 9.16
C ILE A 37 0.42 4.51 9.11
N THR A 38 1.18 4.80 8.05
CA THR A 38 2.56 4.33 7.88
C THR A 38 3.48 5.52 7.67
N SER A 39 4.79 5.32 7.79
CA SER A 39 5.75 6.36 7.42
C SER A 39 5.63 6.69 5.92
N CYS A 40 5.89 7.95 5.55
CA CYS A 40 6.04 8.36 4.15
C CYS A 40 7.10 7.51 3.41
N ASN A 41 8.09 6.99 4.14
CA ASN A 41 9.16 6.14 3.60
C ASN A 41 8.80 4.65 3.53
N ALA A 42 7.69 4.22 4.16
CA ALA A 42 7.27 2.83 4.21
C ALA A 42 6.49 2.44 2.94
N ILE A 43 7.22 2.33 1.83
CA ILE A 43 6.68 2.01 0.50
C ILE A 43 7.06 0.57 0.13
N LYS A 44 6.10 -0.25 -0.33
CA LYS A 44 6.32 -1.68 -0.64
C LYS A 44 7.42 -1.89 -1.70
N SER A 45 7.45 -1.02 -2.73
CA SER A 45 8.47 -1.05 -3.80
C SER A 45 9.90 -0.88 -3.27
N VAL A 46 10.10 -0.06 -2.23
CA VAL A 46 11.41 0.11 -1.56
C VAL A 46 11.85 -1.20 -0.90
N GLY A 47 10.93 -1.93 -0.28
CA GLY A 47 11.19 -3.26 0.29
C GLY A 47 11.60 -4.28 -0.78
N ILE A 48 10.93 -4.28 -1.94
CA ILE A 48 11.31 -5.14 -3.07
C ILE A 48 12.72 -4.81 -3.56
N LYS A 49 13.03 -3.52 -3.76
CA LYS A 49 14.38 -3.08 -4.18
C LYS A 49 15.46 -3.52 -3.20
N TYR A 50 15.19 -3.43 -1.89
CA TYR A 50 16.12 -3.88 -0.87
C TYR A 50 16.44 -5.38 -1.04
N PHE A 51 15.43 -6.22 -1.27
CA PHE A 51 15.63 -7.66 -1.47
C PHE A 51 16.30 -7.98 -2.81
N GLN A 52 15.98 -7.25 -3.88
CA GLN A 52 16.70 -7.36 -5.16
C GLN A 52 18.18 -7.12 -4.99
N GLN A 53 18.56 -6.05 -4.29
CA GLN A 53 19.96 -5.72 -4.04
C GLN A 53 20.65 -6.75 -3.13
N LYS A 54 19.98 -7.16 -2.05
CA LYS A 54 20.53 -8.10 -1.07
C LYS A 54 20.80 -9.49 -1.63
N TYR A 55 19.93 -9.97 -2.52
CA TYR A 55 20.00 -11.32 -3.08
C TYR A 55 20.40 -11.36 -4.56
N HIS A 56 20.79 -10.22 -5.12
CA HIS A 56 21.15 -10.08 -6.54
C HIS A 56 20.06 -10.56 -7.52
N LEU A 57 18.78 -10.38 -7.14
CA LEU A 57 17.64 -10.80 -7.94
C LEU A 57 17.32 -9.76 -9.01
N GLN A 58 17.11 -10.24 -10.22
CA GLN A 58 16.61 -9.46 -11.34
C GLN A 58 15.09 -9.35 -11.30
N LYS A 59 14.58 -8.30 -11.94
CA LYS A 59 13.13 -8.04 -12.01
C LYS A 59 12.35 -9.25 -12.57
N ASN A 60 12.86 -9.92 -13.61
CA ASN A 60 12.23 -11.09 -14.24
C ASN A 60 12.18 -12.35 -13.34
N GLU A 61 12.88 -12.35 -12.22
CA GLU A 61 12.85 -13.43 -11.22
C GLU A 61 11.79 -13.19 -10.14
N LEU A 62 11.07 -12.06 -10.21
CA LEU A 62 10.08 -11.66 -9.22
C LEU A 62 8.67 -11.67 -9.79
N ILE A 63 7.75 -12.09 -8.92
CA ILE A 63 6.30 -12.01 -9.13
C ILE A 63 5.66 -11.26 -7.97
N ALA A 64 4.71 -10.38 -8.26
CA ALA A 64 3.90 -9.70 -7.25
C ALA A 64 2.41 -9.89 -7.53
N PHE A 65 1.66 -10.13 -6.45
CA PHE A 65 0.21 -10.26 -6.45
C PHE A 65 -0.40 -9.06 -5.75
N ARG A 66 -1.43 -8.48 -6.34
CA ARG A 66 -2.15 -7.31 -5.80
C ARG A 66 -3.64 -7.59 -5.71
N ASP A 67 -4.26 -7.20 -4.61
CA ASP A 67 -5.70 -7.35 -4.31
C ASP A 67 -6.50 -6.04 -4.32
N GLY A 68 -5.86 -4.86 -4.19
CA GLY A 68 -6.56 -3.56 -4.18
C GLY A 68 -5.72 -2.41 -4.78
N GLU A 69 -6.31 -1.25 -5.12
CA GLU A 69 -5.70 -0.08 -5.84
C GLU A 69 -4.33 0.40 -5.36
N ASN A 70 -3.97 0.13 -4.11
CA ASN A 70 -2.86 0.78 -3.41
C ASN A 70 -1.44 0.23 -3.70
N ASP A 71 -1.24 -0.54 -4.77
CA ASP A 71 0.00 -1.32 -5.00
C ASP A 71 0.60 -1.16 -6.41
N ILE A 72 0.28 -0.10 -7.15
CA ILE A 72 0.82 0.10 -8.52
C ILE A 72 2.35 0.17 -8.52
N GLU A 73 2.94 0.87 -7.55
CA GLU A 73 4.40 1.02 -7.42
C GLU A 73 5.09 -0.33 -7.17
N MET A 74 4.45 -1.25 -6.44
CA MET A 74 4.96 -2.60 -6.18
C MET A 74 5.01 -3.42 -7.48
N LEU A 75 3.95 -3.34 -8.28
CA LEU A 75 3.83 -4.05 -9.55
C LEU A 75 4.89 -3.59 -10.57
N GLN A 76 5.28 -2.32 -10.52
CA GLN A 76 6.34 -1.79 -11.39
C GLN A 76 7.74 -2.33 -11.08
N GLU A 77 7.97 -2.93 -9.92
CA GLU A 77 9.29 -3.44 -9.51
C GLU A 77 9.52 -4.93 -9.84
N VAL A 78 8.50 -5.63 -10.34
CA VAL A 78 8.56 -7.08 -10.63
C VAL A 78 8.36 -7.39 -12.11
N GLY A 79 8.87 -8.53 -12.56
CA GLY A 79 8.82 -8.97 -13.96
C GLY A 79 7.46 -9.52 -14.34
N LEU A 80 6.77 -10.15 -13.40
CA LEU A 80 5.39 -10.59 -13.57
C LEU A 80 4.50 -9.96 -12.49
N SER A 81 3.48 -9.24 -12.94
CA SER A 81 2.48 -8.60 -12.10
C SER A 81 1.13 -9.30 -12.26
N VAL A 82 0.53 -9.73 -11.16
CA VAL A 82 -0.78 -10.39 -11.13
C VAL A 82 -1.75 -9.53 -10.33
N ALA A 83 -2.76 -9.00 -11.02
CA ALA A 83 -3.90 -8.38 -10.37
C ALA A 83 -4.93 -9.47 -10.04
N MET A 84 -5.21 -9.67 -8.76
CA MET A 84 -6.24 -10.58 -8.29
C MET A 84 -7.59 -9.89 -8.48
N GLY A 85 -8.52 -10.53 -9.20
CA GLY A 85 -9.87 -10.01 -9.39
C GLY A 85 -10.61 -9.94 -8.06
N MET A 86 -11.22 -8.80 -7.76
CA MET A 86 -12.08 -8.64 -6.59
C MET A 86 -13.45 -9.28 -6.86
N GLN A 87 -13.96 -10.01 -5.86
CA GLN A 87 -15.33 -10.49 -5.79
C GLN A 87 -16.33 -9.35 -6.00
N LEU A 88 -17.36 -9.59 -6.82
CA LEU A 88 -18.54 -8.73 -6.95
C LEU A 88 -19.05 -8.31 -5.56
N ILE A 89 -19.13 -7.01 -5.32
CA ILE A 89 -20.19 -6.46 -4.47
C ILE A 89 -21.27 -5.99 -5.44
N MET A 90 -22.32 -6.81 -5.56
CA MET A 90 -23.64 -6.34 -6.01
C MET A 90 -24.25 -5.45 -4.93
#